data_AF-A0A3T7S797-F1
#
_entry.id   AF-A0A3T7S797-F1
#
_cell.length_a   1.000
_cell.length_b   1.000
_cell.length_c   1.000
_cell.angle_alpha   90.00
_cell.angle_beta   90.00
_cell.angle_gamma   90.00
#
_symmetry.space_group_name_H-M   'P 1'
#
loop_
_entity.id
_entity.type
_entity.pdbx_description
1 polymer ?
#
loop_
_entity_poly.entity_id
_entity_poly.type
_entity_poly.pdbx_seq_one_letter_code
_entity_poly.pdbx_strand_id
1 'polypeptide(L)'
;LLVKNLNDNEELANKTLRAFTEAALKVSPTGKQNSFASRAYASWALAEKGTDQPRSLAAAFYEPINGTDQLNVAVKRITSLHKNMNKVYGQRTDTASFDVMNQQGSMEDVLDFICA
;
A
#
# COMPACT_ATOMS: atom_id res chain seq x y z
N LEU A 1 8.67 17.34 -2.86
CA LEU A 1 9.02 17.73 -1.47
C LEU A 1 10.21 16.94 -0.94
N LEU A 2 10.17 15.60 -0.96
CA LEU A 2 11.26 14.76 -0.44
C LEU A 2 12.63 15.07 -1.08
N VAL A 3 12.72 15.07 -2.41
CA VAL A 3 13.96 15.40 -3.16
C VAL A 3 14.53 16.75 -2.72
N LYS A 4 13.69 17.79 -2.63
CA LYS A 4 14.08 19.11 -2.14
C LYS A 4 14.63 19.06 -0.70
N ASN A 5 14.01 18.28 0.18
CA ASN A 5 14.49 18.09 1.55
C ASN A 5 15.80 17.30 1.63
N LEU A 6 16.20 16.64 0.54
CA LEU A 6 17.44 15.87 0.41
C LEU A 6 18.46 16.60 -0.50
N ASN A 7 18.38 17.93 -0.59
CA ASN A 7 19.27 18.76 -1.42
C ASN A 7 19.35 18.29 -2.88
N ASP A 8 18.19 17.97 -3.46
CA ASP A 8 18.04 17.51 -4.83
C ASP A 8 18.74 16.17 -5.14
N ASN A 9 19.04 15.37 -4.11
CA ASN A 9 19.62 14.04 -4.26
C ASN A 9 18.54 12.98 -4.54
N GLU A 10 18.28 12.72 -5.82
CA GLU A 10 17.31 11.72 -6.28
C GLU A 10 17.69 10.28 -5.90
N GLU A 11 18.98 9.93 -5.94
CA GLU A 11 19.45 8.58 -5.57
C GLU A 11 19.13 8.28 -4.10
N LEU A 12 19.39 9.25 -3.21
CA LEU A 12 19.07 9.12 -1.79
C LEU A 12 17.56 9.10 -1.54
N ALA A 13 16.79 9.87 -2.31
CA ALA A 13 15.32 9.85 -2.24
C ALA A 13 14.79 8.46 -2.59
N ASN A 14 15.26 7.84 -3.67
CA ASN A 14 14.84 6.51 -4.10
C ASN A 14 15.22 5.44 -3.07
N LYS A 15 16.46 5.47 -2.53
CA LYS A 15 16.87 4.57 -1.44
C LYS A 15 15.98 4.71 -0.21
N THR A 16 15.60 5.94 0.12
CA THR A 16 14.73 6.24 1.26
C THR A 16 13.30 5.72 1.04
N LEU A 17 12.73 5.96 -0.14
CA LEU A 17 11.41 5.45 -0.51
C LEU A 17 11.35 3.93 -0.48
N ARG A 18 12.39 3.25 -0.99
CA ARG A 18 12.50 1.79 -0.96
C ARG A 18 12.52 1.26 0.47
N ALA A 19 13.41 1.80 1.31
CA ALA A 19 13.57 1.36 2.69
C ALA A 19 12.31 1.63 3.53
N PHE A 20 11.68 2.80 3.34
CA PHE A 20 10.44 3.16 4.01
C PHE A 20 9.30 2.22 3.64
N THR A 21 9.13 1.93 2.35
CA THR A 21 8.08 1.02 1.89
C THR A 21 8.32 -0.40 2.41
N GLU A 22 9.56 -0.89 2.34
CA GLU A 22 9.90 -2.21 2.88
C GLU A 22 9.59 -2.31 4.38
N ALA A 23 9.92 -1.27 5.15
CA ALA A 23 9.59 -1.21 6.56
C ALA A 23 8.06 -1.23 6.79
N ALA A 24 7.29 -0.45 6.03
CA ALA A 24 5.83 -0.42 6.15
C ALA A 24 5.17 -1.77 5.85
N LEU A 25 5.78 -2.60 5.00
CA LEU A 25 5.25 -3.92 4.62
C LEU A 25 5.67 -5.05 5.58
N LYS A 26 6.81 -4.93 6.25
CA LYS A 26 7.42 -6.03 7.06
C LYS A 26 7.47 -5.78 8.56
N VAL A 27 7.45 -4.53 9.02
CA VAL A 27 7.71 -4.19 10.42
C VAL A 27 6.41 -4.11 11.20
N SER A 28 6.21 -5.02 12.16
CA SER A 28 5.09 -4.99 13.08
C SER A 28 5.39 -4.14 14.33
N PRO A 29 4.40 -3.42 14.91
CA PRO A 29 4.56 -2.69 16.18
C PRO A 29 5.00 -3.60 17.33
N THR A 30 5.78 -3.07 18.28
CA THR A 30 6.38 -3.84 19.40
C THR A 30 5.43 -4.07 20.59
N GLY A 31 4.26 -3.45 20.59
CA GLY A 31 3.29 -3.54 21.69
C GLY A 31 2.80 -4.97 21.94
N LYS A 32 2.96 -5.45 23.18
CA LYS A 32 2.60 -6.81 23.62
C LYS A 32 3.14 -7.96 22.73
N GLN A 33 4.23 -7.74 22.00
CA GLN A 33 4.87 -8.79 21.20
C GLN A 33 5.29 -10.00 22.05
N ASN A 34 5.75 -9.78 23.28
CA ASN A 34 6.13 -10.88 24.19
C ASN A 34 4.95 -11.75 24.62
N SER A 35 3.71 -11.26 24.48
CA SER A 35 2.49 -11.97 24.90
C SER A 35 1.70 -12.55 23.73
N PHE A 36 1.79 -11.97 22.53
CA PHE A 36 1.01 -12.40 21.35
C PHE A 36 1.86 -12.75 20.12
N ALA A 37 3.17 -12.47 20.14
CA ALA A 37 4.15 -12.82 19.11
C ALA A 37 3.76 -12.47 17.65
N SER A 38 2.88 -11.49 17.43
CA SER A 38 2.48 -11.09 16.08
C SER A 38 3.63 -10.39 15.36
N ARG A 39 4.21 -11.08 14.37
CA ARG A 39 5.23 -10.60 13.43
C ARG A 39 4.70 -10.72 12.00
N ALA A 40 3.52 -10.16 11.76
CA ALA A 40 2.83 -10.28 10.48
C ALA A 40 3.46 -9.35 9.43
N TYR A 41 3.74 -9.90 8.26
CA TYR A 41 3.91 -9.13 7.04
C TYR A 41 2.54 -8.72 6.50
N ALA A 42 2.51 -7.66 5.67
CA ALA A 42 1.30 -7.29 4.96
C ALA A 42 0.82 -8.44 4.07
N SER A 43 -0.45 -8.84 4.20
CA SER A 43 -1.05 -9.88 3.35
C SER A 43 -1.44 -9.37 1.96
N TRP A 44 -1.56 -8.05 1.81
CA TRP A 44 -1.94 -7.37 0.57
C TRP A 44 -1.39 -5.94 0.58
N ALA A 45 -1.00 -5.44 -0.58
CA ALA A 45 -0.63 -4.03 -0.74
C ALA A 45 -1.00 -3.52 -2.14
N LEU A 46 -1.27 -2.21 -2.22
CA LEU A 46 -1.46 -1.46 -3.46
C LEU A 46 -0.68 -0.16 -3.34
N ALA A 47 0.24 0.07 -4.27
CA ALA A 47 0.89 1.34 -4.50
C ALA A 47 0.24 2.02 -5.70
N GLU A 48 -0.06 3.30 -5.57
CA GLU A 48 -0.57 4.14 -6.65
C GLU A 48 0.41 5.29 -6.91
N LYS A 49 0.67 5.59 -8.18
CA LYS A 49 1.49 6.72 -8.61
C LYS A 49 0.75 7.53 -9.67
N GLY A 50 0.79 8.85 -9.54
CA GLY A 50 0.12 9.79 -10.43
C GLY A 50 0.39 11.23 -10.03
N THR A 51 -0.09 12.17 -10.85
CA THR A 51 0.05 13.62 -10.62
C THR A 51 -1.12 14.23 -9.87
N ASP A 52 -2.21 13.48 -9.72
CA ASP A 52 -3.39 13.89 -8.97
C ASP A 52 -3.09 14.01 -7.47
N GLN A 53 -3.96 14.71 -6.74
CA GLN A 53 -3.84 14.84 -5.29
C GLN A 53 -3.92 13.46 -4.61
N PRO A 54 -3.06 13.18 -3.60
CA PRO A 54 -3.16 11.96 -2.81
C PRO A 54 -4.55 11.81 -2.19
N ARG A 55 -5.08 10.58 -2.24
CA ARG A 55 -6.44 10.26 -1.80
C ARG A 55 -6.45 9.13 -0.78
N SER A 56 -7.46 9.11 0.06
CA SER A 56 -7.70 8.02 1.01
C SER A 56 -8.75 7.06 0.47
N LEU A 57 -8.48 5.76 0.61
CA LEU A 57 -9.44 4.69 0.32
C LEU A 57 -10.16 4.18 1.58
N ALA A 58 -9.98 4.84 2.73
CA ALA A 58 -10.55 4.40 4.02
C ALA A 58 -12.08 4.31 4.02
N ALA A 59 -12.76 5.08 3.16
CA ALA A 59 -14.22 5.01 2.99
C ALA A 59 -14.72 3.62 2.56
N ALA A 60 -13.85 2.77 1.98
CA ALA A 60 -14.18 1.38 1.65
C ALA A 60 -14.54 0.54 2.90
N PHE A 61 -14.19 1.03 4.09
CA PHE A 61 -14.34 0.34 5.37
C PHE A 61 -15.19 1.11 6.38
N TYR A 62 -15.91 2.16 5.96
CA TYR A 62 -16.87 2.84 6.85
C TYR A 62 -17.99 1.91 7.32
N GLU A 63 -18.44 1.02 6.44
CA GLU A 63 -19.21 -0.14 6.85
C GLU A 63 -18.26 -1.25 7.33
N PRO A 64 -18.40 -1.73 8.58
CA PRO A 64 -17.57 -2.80 9.10
C PRO A 64 -17.63 -4.06 8.23
N ILE A 65 -16.51 -4.78 8.14
CA ILE A 65 -16.45 -6.08 7.49
C ILE A 65 -16.77 -7.14 8.54
N ASN A 66 -17.79 -7.95 8.27
CA ASN A 66 -18.26 -9.02 9.15
C ASN A 66 -18.05 -10.40 8.50
N GLY A 67 -18.08 -11.45 9.32
CA GLY A 67 -17.90 -12.84 8.87
C GLY A 67 -16.44 -13.32 8.92
N THR A 68 -16.19 -14.47 8.30
CA THR A 68 -14.89 -15.16 8.33
C THR A 68 -13.98 -14.81 7.14
N ASP A 69 -14.56 -14.39 6.01
CA ASP A 69 -13.84 -14.08 4.76
C ASP A 69 -13.38 -12.61 4.69
N GLN A 70 -12.85 -12.09 5.79
CA GLN A 70 -12.65 -10.64 5.95
C GLN A 70 -11.64 -10.06 4.97
N LEU A 71 -10.55 -10.78 4.71
CA LEU A 71 -9.46 -10.29 3.85
C LEU A 71 -9.91 -10.17 2.38
N ASN A 72 -10.56 -11.19 1.83
CA ASN A 72 -11.06 -11.13 0.45
C ASN A 72 -12.13 -10.04 0.29
N VAL A 73 -13.03 -9.90 1.27
CA VAL A 73 -14.01 -8.81 1.28
C VAL A 73 -13.33 -7.45 1.35
N ALA A 74 -12.27 -7.31 2.16
CA ALA A 74 -11.52 -6.07 2.28
C ALA A 74 -10.85 -5.68 0.96
N VAL A 75 -10.12 -6.61 0.34
CA VAL A 75 -9.46 -6.42 -0.95
C VAL A 75 -10.48 -6.06 -2.04
N LYS A 76 -11.64 -6.73 -2.07
CA LYS A 76 -12.71 -6.41 -3.02
C LYS A 76 -13.27 -5.00 -2.83
N ARG A 77 -13.53 -4.58 -1.59
CA ARG A 77 -14.11 -3.25 -1.30
C ARG A 77 -13.14 -2.13 -1.64
N ILE A 78 -11.88 -2.25 -1.21
CA ILE A 78 -10.87 -1.20 -1.44
C ILE A 78 -10.56 -1.05 -2.94
N THR A 79 -10.42 -2.16 -3.68
CA THR A 79 -10.18 -2.12 -5.13
C THR A 79 -11.39 -1.62 -5.91
N SER A 80 -12.61 -1.88 -5.44
CA SER A 80 -13.84 -1.34 -6.04
C SER A 80 -13.93 0.16 -5.84
N LEU A 81 -13.65 0.67 -4.62
CA LEU A 81 -13.63 2.10 -4.36
C LEU A 81 -12.55 2.80 -5.20
N HIS A 82 -11.35 2.24 -5.26
CA HIS A 82 -10.25 2.73 -6.11
C HIS A 82 -10.70 2.88 -7.58
N LYS A 83 -11.29 1.83 -8.16
CA LYS A 83 -11.82 1.86 -9.54
C LYS A 83 -12.92 2.90 -9.72
N ASN A 84 -13.83 3.02 -8.75
CA ASN A 84 -14.90 4.00 -8.80
C ASN A 84 -14.37 5.43 -8.75
N MET A 85 -13.36 5.71 -7.90
CA MET A 85 -12.72 7.01 -7.85
C MET A 85 -12.01 7.34 -9.17
N ASN A 86 -11.26 6.40 -9.75
CA ASN A 86 -10.66 6.59 -11.07
C ASN A 86 -11.71 6.92 -12.15
N LYS A 87 -12.84 6.21 -12.14
CA LYS A 87 -13.92 6.45 -13.09
C LYS A 87 -14.61 7.80 -12.89
N VAL A 88 -14.99 8.14 -11.66
CA VAL A 88 -15.78 9.34 -11.34
C VAL A 88 -14.95 10.62 -11.51
N TYR A 89 -13.69 10.59 -11.07
CA TYR A 89 -12.79 11.74 -11.15
C TYR A 89 -11.98 11.78 -12.46
N GLY A 90 -12.13 10.79 -13.34
CA GLY A 90 -11.37 10.70 -14.59
C GLY A 90 -9.86 10.49 -14.38
N GLN A 91 -9.47 9.96 -13.22
CA GLN A 91 -8.07 9.80 -12.84
C GLN A 91 -7.48 8.55 -13.49
N ARG A 92 -6.21 8.67 -13.89
CA ARG A 92 -5.40 7.56 -14.39
C ARG A 92 -4.17 7.43 -13.50
N THR A 93 -4.25 6.51 -12.55
CA THR A 93 -3.15 6.16 -11.66
C THR A 93 -2.51 4.88 -12.14
N ASP A 94 -1.18 4.89 -12.25
CA ASP A 94 -0.42 3.66 -12.40
C ASP A 94 -0.40 2.94 -11.05
N THR A 95 -0.39 1.61 -11.07
CA THR A 95 -0.48 0.82 -9.85
C THR A 95 0.41 -0.40 -9.89
N ALA A 96 0.98 -0.74 -8.73
CA ALA A 96 1.57 -2.04 -8.46
C ALA A 96 0.98 -2.62 -7.18
N SER A 97 0.80 -3.94 -7.12
CA SER A 97 0.17 -4.60 -5.98
C SER A 97 0.66 -6.03 -5.82
N PHE A 98 0.53 -6.57 -4.61
CA PHE A 98 0.63 -8.01 -4.37
C PHE A 98 -0.51 -8.50 -3.49
N ASP A 99 -0.81 -9.80 -3.61
CA ASP A 99 -1.78 -10.53 -2.81
C ASP A 99 -1.20 -11.89 -2.40
N VAL A 100 -0.92 -12.04 -1.10
CA VAL A 100 -0.32 -13.25 -0.55
C VAL A 100 -1.29 -14.44 -0.61
N MET A 101 -2.59 -14.20 -0.43
CA MET A 101 -3.59 -15.28 -0.40
C MET A 101 -3.78 -15.91 -1.77
N ASN A 102 -3.66 -15.09 -2.82
CA ASN A 102 -3.85 -15.51 -4.21
C ASN A 102 -2.53 -15.77 -4.95
N GLN A 103 -1.37 -15.61 -4.30
CA GLN A 103 -0.04 -15.71 -4.91
C GLN A 103 0.13 -14.82 -6.15
N GLN A 104 -0.28 -13.56 -6.05
CA GLN A 104 -0.25 -12.61 -7.16
C GLN A 104 0.69 -11.44 -6.88
N GLY A 105 1.43 -11.03 -7.92
CA GLY A 105 2.42 -9.95 -7.84
C GLY A 105 3.57 -10.29 -6.90
N SER A 106 4.41 -9.29 -6.62
CA SER A 106 5.49 -9.43 -5.66
C SER A 106 5.73 -8.12 -4.90
N MET A 107 6.36 -8.25 -3.74
CA MET A 107 6.85 -7.09 -3.01
C MET A 107 7.93 -6.34 -3.81
N GLU A 108 8.75 -7.05 -4.58
CA GLU A 108 9.79 -6.46 -5.43
C GLU A 108 9.18 -5.53 -6.49
N ASP A 109 8.13 -5.98 -7.18
CA ASP A 109 7.41 -5.15 -8.17
C ASP A 109 6.88 -3.86 -7.54
N VAL A 110 6.35 -3.93 -6.32
CA VAL A 110 5.86 -2.74 -5.59
C VAL A 110 7.00 -1.80 -5.21
N LEU A 111 8.12 -2.34 -4.73
CA LEU A 111 9.29 -1.54 -4.36
C LEU A 111 9.90 -0.84 -5.58
N ASP A 112 10.06 -1.56 -6.68
CA ASP A 112 10.62 -1.03 -7.92
C ASP A 112 9.67 0.00 -8.53
N PHE A 113 8.36 -0.23 -8.49
CA PHE A 113 7.35 0.72 -8.93
C PHE A 113 7.41 2.06 -8.18
N ILE A 114 7.66 2.03 -6.87
CA ILE A 114 7.76 3.23 -6.03
C ILE A 114 9.06 4.01 -6.28
N CYS A 115 10.14 3.31 -6.65
CA CYS A 115 11.46 3.91 -6.83
C CYS A 115 11.76 4.33 -8.28
N ALA A 116 10.93 3.90 -9.24
CA ALA A 116 11.00 4.31 -10.64
C ALA A 116 10.40 5.70 -10.86
#